data_AF-A0A969KFN0-F1
#
_entry.id   AF-A0A969KFN0-F1
#
_cell.length_a   1.000
_cell.length_b   1.000
_cell.length_c   1.000
_cell.angle_alpha   90.00
_cell.angle_beta   90.00
_cell.angle_gamma   90.00
#
_symmetry.space_group_name_H-M   'P 1'
#
loop_
_entity.id
_entity.type
_entity.pdbx_description
1 polymer ?
#
loop_
_entity_poly.entity_id
_entity_poly.type
_entity_poly.pdbx_seq_one_letter_code
_entity_poly.pdbx_strand_id
1 'polypeptide(L)'
;KPGGTIRIAIPDLEQIAKTYLDNLDQAQTGSAAAAQNCHWMVIEMLDQSVRNHPGGDMARYLCQATIPNQAFVIDRIGTEGKNLIAAGRQQQNPQTPSGPNWLKPIYRFIRYPNQRRDALLKLFLNQTDYEALQIGRFRLSGEIHQWMYDRCSLSQILQQSGFTNITPQTATTSQIPNWKDFNLDTEPNGSIYKPDSLFMEATKPTS
;
A
#
# COMPACT_ATOMS: atom_id res chain seq x y z
N LYS A 1 -16.50 19.82 10.12
CA LYS A 1 -17.36 20.78 10.87
C LYS A 1 -16.51 21.42 11.96
N PRO A 2 -16.79 22.66 12.41
CA PRO A 2 -16.10 23.23 13.57
C PRO A 2 -16.16 22.25 14.76
N GLY A 3 -15.05 22.08 15.48
CA GLY A 3 -14.90 21.10 16.56
C GLY A 3 -14.81 19.63 16.12
N GLY A 4 -14.81 19.33 14.82
CA GLY A 4 -14.72 17.95 14.33
C GLY A 4 -13.28 17.41 14.33
N THR A 5 -13.14 16.11 14.59
CA THR A 5 -11.86 15.38 14.52
C THR A 5 -11.61 14.85 13.12
N ILE A 6 -10.41 15.06 12.59
CA ILE A 6 -9.87 14.32 11.45
C ILE A 6 -8.96 13.22 11.99
N ARG A 7 -9.04 12.03 11.40
CA ARG A 7 -8.12 10.91 11.64
C ARG A 7 -7.46 10.55 10.32
N ILE A 8 -6.14 10.43 10.34
CA ILE A 8 -5.31 10.11 9.20
C ILE A 8 -4.58 8.80 9.51
N ALA A 9 -4.66 7.86 8.57
CA ALA A 9 -3.90 6.62 8.57
C ALA A 9 -3.08 6.55 7.28
N ILE A 10 -1.75 6.54 7.40
CA ILE A 10 -0.81 6.56 6.26
C ILE A 10 0.39 5.64 6.55
N PRO A 11 1.19 5.25 5.54
CA PRO A 11 2.47 4.58 5.79
C PRO A 11 3.36 5.39 6.74
N ASP A 12 3.95 4.72 7.74
CA ASP A 12 4.80 5.36 8.74
C ASP A 12 6.25 5.47 8.24
N LEU A 13 6.62 6.63 7.68
CA LEU A 13 7.98 6.86 7.21
C LEU A 13 9.03 6.65 8.30
N GLU A 14 8.72 7.05 9.53
CA GLU A 14 9.66 6.96 10.63
C GLU A 14 9.92 5.50 11.02
N GLN A 15 8.86 4.71 11.15
CA GLN A 15 9.00 3.30 11.51
C GLN A 15 9.68 2.50 10.38
N ILE A 16 9.34 2.80 9.12
CA ILE A 16 10.01 2.24 7.94
C ILE A 16 11.51 2.59 7.97
N ALA A 17 11.87 3.86 8.19
CA ALA A 17 13.26 4.30 8.18
C ALA A 17 14.08 3.68 9.31
N LYS A 18 13.54 3.63 10.54
CA LYS A 18 14.20 2.96 11.68
C LYS A 18 14.44 1.49 11.39
N THR A 19 13.40 0.79 10.95
CA THR A 19 13.48 -0.65 10.64
C THR A 19 14.48 -0.92 9.50
N TYR A 20 14.54 -0.04 8.50
CA TYR A 20 15.55 -0.10 7.45
C TYR A 20 16.98 0.03 8.01
N LEU A 21 17.25 1.06 8.82
CA LEU A 21 18.58 1.29 9.41
C LEU A 21 19.01 0.15 10.33
N ASP A 22 18.10 -0.34 11.19
CA ASP A 22 18.39 -1.46 12.09
C ASP A 22 18.77 -2.74 11.33
N ASN A 23 18.09 -3.02 10.22
CA ASN A 23 18.41 -4.18 9.38
C ASN A 23 19.65 -3.96 8.52
N LEU A 24 19.92 -2.73 8.09
CA LEU A 24 21.15 -2.37 7.39
C LEU A 24 22.38 -2.61 8.27
N ASP A 25 22.36 -2.11 9.50
CA ASP A 25 23.47 -2.27 10.44
C ASP A 25 23.71 -3.75 10.76
N GLN A 26 22.65 -4.51 11.03
CA GLN A 26 22.75 -5.95 11.26
C GLN A 26 23.25 -6.72 10.03
N ALA A 27 22.84 -6.33 8.82
CA ALA A 27 23.35 -6.94 7.59
C ALA A 27 24.85 -6.69 7.42
N GLN A 28 25.35 -5.50 7.76
CA GLN A 28 26.77 -5.17 7.73
C GLN A 28 27.60 -6.00 8.72
N THR A 29 26.99 -6.44 9.83
CA THR A 29 27.62 -7.40 10.77
C THR A 29 27.57 -8.87 10.31
N GLY A 30 27.00 -9.15 9.13
CA GLY A 30 26.98 -10.48 8.51
C GLY A 30 25.67 -11.25 8.65
N SER A 31 24.60 -10.65 9.18
CA SER A 31 23.29 -11.31 9.28
C SER A 31 22.60 -11.43 7.92
N ALA A 32 22.56 -12.64 7.37
CA ALA A 32 21.86 -12.93 6.12
C ALA A 32 20.35 -12.65 6.20
N ALA A 33 19.72 -12.91 7.35
CA ALA A 33 18.31 -12.61 7.57
C ALA A 33 18.04 -11.09 7.55
N ALA A 34 18.91 -10.31 8.20
CA ALA A 34 18.80 -8.85 8.18
C ALA A 34 19.02 -8.28 6.78
N ALA A 35 19.89 -8.87 5.96
CA ALA A 35 20.07 -8.46 4.56
C ALA A 35 18.76 -8.64 3.74
N GLN A 36 18.02 -9.73 3.96
CA GLN A 36 16.72 -9.95 3.30
C GLN A 36 15.67 -8.95 3.77
N ASN A 37 15.62 -8.67 5.08
CA ASN A 37 14.74 -7.67 5.65
C ASN A 37 15.08 -6.25 5.15
N CYS A 38 16.36 -5.90 5.10
CA CYS A 38 16.84 -4.63 4.56
C CYS A 38 16.37 -4.44 3.12
N HIS A 39 16.46 -5.49 2.28
CA HIS A 39 15.96 -5.45 0.92
C HIS A 39 14.43 -5.23 0.86
N TRP A 40 13.66 -5.93 1.69
CA TRP A 40 12.23 -5.69 1.80
C TRP A 40 11.92 -4.25 2.24
N MET A 41 12.63 -3.70 3.23
CA MET A 41 12.39 -2.35 3.71
C MET A 41 12.63 -1.28 2.64
N VAL A 42 13.60 -1.49 1.75
CA VAL A 42 13.81 -0.60 0.59
C VAL A 42 12.61 -0.66 -0.36
N ILE A 43 12.11 -1.87 -0.67
CA ILE A 43 10.91 -2.05 -1.49
C ILE A 43 9.72 -1.38 -0.81
N GLU A 44 9.48 -1.68 0.46
CA GLU A 44 8.35 -1.18 1.25
C GLU A 44 8.30 0.35 1.26
N MET A 45 9.46 0.99 1.44
CA MET A 45 9.64 2.44 1.45
C MET A 45 9.44 3.06 0.06
N LEU A 46 10.17 2.57 -0.95
CA LEU A 46 10.23 3.23 -2.24
C LEU A 46 8.95 3.04 -3.04
N ASP A 47 8.31 1.86 -3.00
CA ASP A 47 7.09 1.59 -3.75
C ASP A 47 5.92 2.48 -3.34
N GLN A 48 5.96 3.10 -2.16
CA GLN A 48 4.97 4.10 -1.79
C GLN A 48 4.96 5.26 -2.79
N SER A 49 6.12 5.68 -3.30
CA SER A 49 6.26 6.94 -4.04
C SER A 49 6.90 6.86 -5.42
N VAL A 50 7.63 5.79 -5.74
CA VAL A 50 8.44 5.73 -6.98
C VAL A 50 7.88 4.81 -8.06
N ARG A 51 7.03 3.84 -7.70
CA ARG A 51 6.55 2.82 -8.66
C ARG A 51 5.73 3.43 -9.79
N ASN A 52 5.75 2.75 -10.93
CA ASN A 52 5.11 3.21 -12.18
C ASN A 52 4.01 2.27 -12.69
N HIS A 53 3.67 1.23 -11.91
CA HIS A 53 2.62 0.27 -12.23
C HIS A 53 1.96 -0.26 -10.95
N PRO A 54 0.73 -0.80 -11.06
CA PRO A 54 0.03 -1.42 -9.94
C PRO A 54 0.86 -2.53 -9.29
N GLY A 55 0.84 -2.60 -7.95
CA GLY A 55 1.56 -3.61 -7.16
C GLY A 55 3.09 -3.44 -7.07
N GLY A 56 3.73 -2.80 -8.06
CA GLY A 56 5.15 -2.46 -8.02
C GLY A 56 6.09 -3.64 -7.76
N ASP A 57 7.18 -3.32 -7.06
CA ASP A 57 8.20 -4.25 -6.63
C ASP A 57 7.73 -5.16 -5.49
N MET A 58 6.82 -4.68 -4.64
CA MET A 58 6.18 -5.48 -3.59
C MET A 58 5.47 -6.69 -4.18
N ALA A 59 4.59 -6.50 -5.17
CA ALA A 59 3.86 -7.60 -5.79
C ALA A 59 4.83 -8.61 -6.41
N ARG A 60 5.88 -8.14 -7.08
CA ARG A 60 6.92 -9.01 -7.63
C ARG A 60 7.66 -9.80 -6.55
N TYR A 61 7.97 -9.18 -5.41
CA TYR A 61 8.62 -9.84 -4.28
C TYR A 61 7.71 -10.92 -3.67
N LEU A 62 6.43 -10.60 -3.44
CA LEU A 62 5.46 -11.52 -2.85
C LEU A 62 5.07 -12.68 -3.77
N CYS A 63 5.27 -12.55 -5.07
CA CYS A 63 5.04 -13.61 -6.06
C CYS A 63 6.26 -14.52 -6.26
N GLN A 64 7.35 -14.37 -5.50
CA GLN A 64 8.47 -15.31 -5.59
C GLN A 64 8.06 -16.72 -5.14
N ALA A 65 8.63 -17.75 -5.79
CA ALA A 65 8.39 -19.14 -5.41
C ALA A 65 8.80 -19.43 -3.95
N THR A 66 9.80 -18.71 -3.45
CA THR A 66 10.22 -18.74 -2.05
C THR A 66 10.48 -17.31 -1.59
N ILE A 67 9.86 -16.92 -0.47
CA ILE A 67 10.05 -15.62 0.15
C ILE A 67 10.93 -15.83 1.39
N PRO A 68 12.20 -15.41 1.39
CA PRO A 68 13.18 -15.80 2.40
C PRO A 68 12.86 -15.27 3.80
N ASN A 69 12.15 -14.15 3.91
CA ASN A 69 11.77 -13.49 5.15
C ASN A 69 10.24 -13.33 5.29
N GLN A 70 9.48 -14.31 4.80
CA GLN A 70 8.01 -14.23 4.72
C GLN A 70 7.32 -13.78 6.02
N ALA A 71 7.78 -14.28 7.17
CA ALA A 71 7.22 -13.90 8.47
C ALA A 71 7.39 -12.40 8.75
N PHE A 72 8.60 -11.87 8.53
CA PHE A 72 8.90 -10.45 8.66
C PHE A 72 8.01 -9.62 7.75
N VAL A 73 7.90 -9.98 6.47
CA VAL A 73 7.05 -9.26 5.51
C VAL A 73 5.59 -9.25 5.95
N ILE A 74 5.05 -10.38 6.38
CA ILE A 74 3.68 -10.50 6.87
C ILE A 74 3.45 -9.61 8.10
N ASP A 75 4.41 -9.53 9.02
CA ASP A 75 4.29 -8.69 10.21
C ASP A 75 4.23 -7.19 9.84
N ARG A 76 4.91 -6.78 8.76
CA ARG A 76 4.90 -5.40 8.25
C ARG A 76 3.55 -5.01 7.62
N ILE A 77 3.09 -5.80 6.64
CA ILE A 77 1.93 -5.45 5.80
C ILE A 77 0.62 -6.15 6.20
N GLY A 78 0.64 -6.96 7.25
CA GLY A 78 -0.54 -7.58 7.85
C GLY A 78 -1.24 -8.62 6.95
N THR A 79 -2.56 -8.71 7.09
CA THR A 79 -3.40 -9.71 6.41
C THR A 79 -3.37 -9.55 4.88
N GLU A 80 -3.19 -8.32 4.38
CA GLU A 80 -3.09 -8.05 2.94
C GLU A 80 -1.91 -8.80 2.31
N GLY A 81 -0.74 -8.80 2.96
CA GLY A 81 0.41 -9.57 2.52
C GLY A 81 0.15 -11.07 2.46
N LYS A 82 -0.51 -11.62 3.49
CA LYS A 82 -0.89 -13.05 3.50
C LYS A 82 -1.76 -13.40 2.28
N ASN A 83 -2.73 -12.55 1.98
CA ASN A 83 -3.66 -12.75 0.86
C ASN A 83 -2.94 -12.64 -0.50
N LEU A 84 -2.04 -11.68 -0.66
CA LEU A 84 -1.25 -11.51 -1.88
C LEU A 84 -0.31 -12.69 -2.13
N ILE A 85 0.37 -13.19 -1.10
CA ILE A 85 1.22 -14.38 -1.19
C ILE A 85 0.40 -15.60 -1.59
N ALA A 86 -0.78 -15.79 -0.98
CA ALA A 86 -1.67 -16.89 -1.31
C ALA A 86 -2.17 -16.82 -2.77
N ALA A 87 -2.56 -15.63 -3.23
CA ALA A 87 -3.00 -15.41 -4.61
C ALA A 87 -1.88 -15.66 -5.63
N GLY A 88 -0.65 -15.21 -5.35
CA GLY A 88 0.52 -15.45 -6.19
C GLY A 88 0.83 -16.94 -6.34
N ARG A 89 0.73 -17.71 -5.24
CA ARG A 89 0.92 -19.18 -5.26
C ARG A 89 -0.14 -19.91 -6.08
N GLN A 90 -1.41 -19.47 -6.01
CA GLN A 90 -2.49 -20.06 -6.80
C GLN A 90 -2.30 -19.82 -8.31
N GLN A 91 -1.80 -18.64 -8.71
CA GLN A 91 -1.52 -18.36 -10.11
C GLN A 91 -0.37 -19.20 -10.69
N GLN A 92 0.60 -19.61 -9.86
CA GLN A 92 1.71 -20.46 -10.27
C GLN A 92 1.35 -21.94 -10.40
N ASN A 93 0.24 -22.37 -9.80
CA ASN A 93 -0.27 -23.74 -9.90
C ASN A 93 -1.73 -23.75 -10.43
N PRO A 94 -1.94 -23.55 -11.75
CA PRO A 94 -3.27 -23.53 -12.35
C PRO A 94 -3.84 -24.95 -12.48
N GLN A 95 -4.21 -25.58 -11.37
CA GLN A 95 -5.01 -26.81 -11.37
C GLN A 95 -6.49 -26.47 -11.19
N THR A 96 -7.13 -25.97 -12.25
CA THR A 96 -8.59 -26.09 -12.45
C THR A 96 -8.98 -25.68 -13.88
N PRO A 97 -9.63 -26.56 -14.68
CA PRO A 97 -10.18 -26.18 -15.96
C PRO A 97 -11.53 -25.48 -15.78
N SER A 98 -11.63 -24.19 -16.14
CA SER A 98 -12.92 -23.49 -16.20
C SER A 98 -13.57 -23.69 -17.57
N GLY A 99 -14.86 -24.08 -17.59
CA GLY A 99 -15.67 -24.46 -18.76
C GLY A 99 -15.87 -23.43 -19.88
N PRO A 100 -16.87 -23.64 -20.77
CA PRO A 100 -16.78 -23.28 -22.20
C PRO A 100 -16.52 -21.78 -22.46
N ASN A 101 -15.41 -21.52 -23.15
CA ASN A 101 -14.69 -20.25 -23.21
C ASN A 101 -15.20 -19.26 -24.30
N TRP A 102 -16.32 -19.54 -24.96
CA TRP A 102 -16.69 -18.87 -26.21
C TRP A 102 -17.66 -17.67 -26.06
N LEU A 103 -18.34 -17.52 -24.91
CA LEU A 103 -19.28 -16.41 -24.65
C LEU A 103 -18.65 -15.20 -23.93
N LYS A 104 -17.46 -15.35 -23.34
CA LYS A 104 -16.72 -14.26 -22.66
C LYS A 104 -16.26 -13.08 -23.56
N PRO A 105 -15.88 -13.27 -24.84
CA PRO A 105 -15.38 -12.16 -25.65
C PRO A 105 -16.46 -11.11 -25.94
N ILE A 106 -17.69 -11.54 -26.22
CA ILE A 106 -18.83 -10.65 -26.55
C ILE A 106 -19.24 -9.82 -25.32
N TYR A 107 -19.32 -10.43 -24.14
CA TYR A 107 -19.64 -9.72 -22.89
C TYR A 107 -18.52 -8.77 -22.43
N ARG A 108 -17.24 -9.12 -22.64
CA ARG A 108 -16.12 -8.19 -22.38
C ARG A 108 -16.11 -6.99 -23.34
N PHE A 109 -16.51 -7.21 -24.59
CA PHE A 109 -16.54 -6.19 -25.65
C PHE A 109 -17.48 -5.02 -25.33
N ILE A 110 -18.61 -5.31 -24.68
CA ILE A 110 -19.65 -4.31 -24.34
C ILE A 110 -19.43 -3.74 -22.93
N ARG A 111 -18.85 -4.52 -22.00
CA ARG A 111 -18.72 -4.15 -20.58
C ARG A 111 -17.43 -3.39 -20.21
N TYR A 112 -16.37 -3.44 -21.03
CA TYR A 112 -15.07 -2.80 -20.75
C TYR A 112 -14.58 -1.89 -21.89
N PRO A 113 -15.18 -0.69 -22.07
CA PRO A 113 -14.80 0.25 -23.13
C PRO A 113 -13.31 0.64 -23.11
N ASN A 114 -12.68 0.63 -21.92
CA ASN A 114 -11.27 0.96 -21.74
C ASN A 114 -10.31 -0.02 -22.45
N GLN A 115 -10.68 -1.31 -22.61
CA GLN A 115 -9.81 -2.29 -23.26
C GLN A 115 -9.71 -2.08 -24.78
N ARG A 116 -10.82 -1.66 -25.42
CA ARG A 116 -10.83 -1.33 -26.85
C ARG A 116 -10.07 -0.03 -27.11
N ARG A 117 -10.24 0.95 -26.22
CA ARG A 117 -9.48 2.20 -26.23
C ARG A 117 -7.98 1.92 -26.13
N ASP A 118 -7.55 1.04 -25.24
CA ASP A 118 -6.13 0.71 -25.07
C ASP A 118 -5.56 -0.10 -26.23
N ALA A 119 -6.33 -1.01 -26.81
CA ALA A 119 -5.92 -1.72 -28.03
C ALA A 119 -5.70 -0.75 -29.21
N LEU A 120 -6.60 0.23 -29.39
CA LEU A 120 -6.45 1.27 -30.40
C LEU A 120 -5.25 2.18 -30.10
N LEU A 121 -5.11 2.64 -28.86
CA LEU A 121 -3.98 3.48 -28.46
C LEU A 121 -2.64 2.76 -28.66
N LYS A 122 -2.56 1.45 -28.37
CA LYS A 122 -1.37 0.64 -28.61
C LYS A 122 -1.05 0.47 -30.09
N LEU A 123 -2.05 0.58 -30.96
CA LEU A 123 -1.87 0.52 -32.42
C LEU A 123 -1.35 1.85 -32.99
N PHE A 124 -1.78 2.99 -32.42
CA PHE A 124 -1.44 4.33 -32.92
C PHE A 124 -0.21 4.94 -32.26
N LEU A 125 0.04 4.64 -30.99
CA LEU A 125 1.22 5.10 -30.27
C LEU A 125 2.38 4.13 -30.51
N ASN A 126 3.60 4.67 -30.62
CA ASN A 126 4.78 3.83 -30.49
C ASN A 126 4.87 3.26 -29.06
N GLN A 127 5.74 2.27 -28.86
CA GLN A 127 5.89 1.58 -27.58
C GLN A 127 6.20 2.56 -26.43
N THR A 128 7.11 3.51 -26.66
CA THR A 128 7.52 4.50 -25.65
C THR A 128 6.37 5.42 -25.23
N ASP A 129 5.59 5.93 -26.19
CA ASP A 129 4.47 6.83 -25.91
C ASP A 129 3.32 6.08 -25.22
N TYR A 130 3.08 4.82 -25.61
CA TYR A 130 2.10 3.98 -24.95
C TYR A 130 2.50 3.70 -23.50
N GLU A 131 3.77 3.38 -23.24
CA GLU A 131 4.29 3.19 -21.89
C GLU A 131 4.16 4.47 -21.06
N ALA A 132 4.56 5.62 -21.59
CA ALA A 132 4.41 6.91 -20.91
C ALA A 132 2.94 7.20 -20.52
N LEU A 133 1.99 6.88 -21.40
CA LEU A 133 0.56 7.02 -21.12
C LEU A 133 0.11 6.09 -19.98
N GLN A 134 0.55 4.83 -19.98
CA GLN A 134 0.19 3.87 -18.93
C GLN A 134 0.76 4.30 -17.58
N ILE A 135 2.04 4.71 -17.55
CA ILE A 135 2.68 5.27 -16.36
C ILE A 135 1.92 6.50 -15.86
N GLY A 136 1.60 7.45 -16.76
CA GLY A 136 0.86 8.65 -16.40
C GLY A 136 -0.52 8.35 -15.81
N ARG A 137 -1.28 7.44 -16.43
CA ARG A 137 -2.59 7.00 -15.90
C ARG A 137 -2.47 6.36 -14.53
N PHE A 138 -1.46 5.52 -14.34
CA PHE A 138 -1.21 4.88 -13.06
C PHE A 138 -0.85 5.91 -11.98
N ARG A 139 0.10 6.81 -12.25
CA ARG A 139 0.52 7.84 -11.28
C ARG A 139 -0.57 8.85 -10.93
N LEU A 140 -1.58 9.01 -11.81
CA LEU A 140 -2.75 9.86 -11.59
C LEU A 140 -3.96 9.10 -11.01
N SER A 141 -3.84 7.80 -10.74
CA SER A 141 -4.96 6.97 -10.25
C SER A 141 -5.32 7.20 -8.77
N GLY A 142 -4.42 7.82 -8.00
CA GLY A 142 -4.53 7.95 -6.55
C GLY A 142 -3.97 6.76 -5.77
N GLU A 143 -3.51 5.70 -6.43
CA GLU A 143 -2.91 4.51 -5.78
C GLU A 143 -1.50 4.77 -5.23
N ILE A 144 -0.79 5.77 -5.77
CA ILE A 144 0.59 6.10 -5.39
C ILE A 144 0.60 7.18 -4.29
N HIS A 145 1.33 6.93 -3.21
CA HIS A 145 1.58 7.93 -2.19
C HIS A 145 2.63 8.91 -2.73
N GLN A 146 2.19 10.09 -3.15
CA GLN A 146 3.08 11.12 -3.71
C GLN A 146 4.16 11.59 -2.70
N TRP A 147 3.87 11.44 -1.41
CA TRP A 147 4.77 11.76 -0.31
C TRP A 147 4.45 10.85 0.88
N MET A 148 5.48 10.50 1.65
CA MET A 148 5.33 9.81 2.94
C MET A 148 5.60 10.78 4.08
N TYR A 149 4.94 10.58 5.20
CA TYR A 149 5.09 11.45 6.35
C TYR A 149 5.48 10.64 7.58
N ASP A 150 6.26 11.30 8.44
CA ASP A 150 6.48 10.91 9.82
C ASP A 150 5.59 11.74 10.74
N ARG A 151 5.67 11.50 12.06
CA ARG A 151 4.92 12.29 13.04
C ARG A 151 5.21 13.79 12.97
N CYS A 152 6.42 14.20 12.59
CA CYS A 152 6.84 15.60 12.63
C CYS A 152 6.27 16.37 11.44
N SER A 153 6.50 15.86 10.23
CA SER A 153 6.01 16.41 8.97
C SER A 153 4.49 16.39 8.88
N LEU A 154 3.83 15.31 9.33
CA LEU A 154 2.37 15.26 9.38
C LEU A 154 1.80 16.28 10.39
N SER A 155 2.41 16.40 11.58
CA SER A 155 2.04 17.43 12.56
C SER A 155 2.11 18.83 11.96
N GLN A 156 3.21 19.13 11.28
CA GLN A 156 3.45 20.44 10.68
C GLN A 156 2.40 20.78 9.64
N ILE A 157 2.04 19.85 8.75
CA ILE A 157 1.03 20.09 7.71
C ILE A 157 -0.36 20.27 8.31
N LEU A 158 -0.71 19.48 9.33
CA LEU A 158 -1.98 19.65 10.05
C LEU A 158 -2.04 21.02 10.74
N GLN A 159 -0.96 21.43 11.39
CA GLN A 159 -0.88 22.74 12.05
C GLN A 159 -0.96 23.90 11.04
N GLN A 160 -0.22 23.82 9.92
CA GLN A 160 -0.25 24.81 8.85
C GLN A 160 -1.63 24.90 8.17
N SER A 161 -2.37 23.80 8.17
CA SER A 161 -3.76 23.75 7.68
C SER A 161 -4.78 24.26 8.70
N GLY A 162 -4.33 24.74 9.86
CA GLY A 162 -5.18 25.33 10.90
C GLY A 162 -5.82 24.33 11.86
N PHE A 163 -5.40 23.05 11.84
CA PHE A 163 -5.86 22.09 12.85
C PHE A 163 -5.13 22.30 14.20
N THR A 164 -5.79 21.87 15.27
CA THR A 164 -5.29 21.95 16.65
C THR A 164 -5.38 20.58 17.33
N ASN A 165 -4.88 20.44 18.56
CA ASN A 165 -4.92 19.18 19.33
C ASN A 165 -4.38 17.98 18.53
N ILE A 166 -3.23 18.17 17.89
CA ILE A 166 -2.65 17.17 17.01
C ILE A 166 -1.95 16.11 17.87
N THR A 167 -2.40 14.87 17.78
CA THR A 167 -1.92 13.77 18.61
C THR A 167 -1.76 12.48 17.82
N PRO A 168 -0.65 11.73 18.00
CA PRO A 168 -0.55 10.38 17.49
C PRO A 168 -1.58 9.49 18.19
N GLN A 169 -2.06 8.47 17.48
CA GLN A 169 -2.99 7.47 17.95
C GLN A 169 -2.47 6.07 17.61
N THR A 170 -3.16 5.05 18.10
CA THR A 170 -3.00 3.67 17.65
C THR A 170 -4.21 3.26 16.81
N ALA A 171 -4.16 2.11 16.14
CA ALA A 171 -5.32 1.56 15.43
C ALA A 171 -6.58 1.38 16.31
N THR A 172 -6.41 1.28 17.64
CA THR A 172 -7.51 1.02 18.59
C THR A 172 -7.89 2.22 19.46
N THR A 173 -7.07 3.27 19.50
CA THR A 173 -7.31 4.47 20.32
C THR A 173 -7.70 5.64 19.42
N SER A 174 -8.64 6.44 19.91
CA SER A 174 -9.15 7.62 19.18
C SER A 174 -9.85 8.56 20.15
N GLN A 175 -9.90 9.84 19.80
CA GLN A 175 -10.81 10.81 20.42
C GLN A 175 -12.26 10.60 19.98
N ILE A 176 -12.49 9.83 18.90
CA ILE A 176 -13.81 9.43 18.43
C ILE A 176 -14.31 8.26 19.29
N PRO A 177 -15.46 8.39 19.97
CA PRO A 177 -16.01 7.31 20.79
C PRO A 177 -16.25 6.04 19.98
N ASN A 178 -16.05 4.89 20.61
CA ASN A 178 -16.29 3.56 20.02
C ASN A 178 -15.50 3.30 18.72
N TRP A 179 -14.32 3.91 18.55
CA TRP A 179 -13.53 3.81 17.32
C TRP A 179 -13.33 2.39 16.79
N LYS A 180 -12.99 1.47 17.70
CA LYS A 180 -12.74 0.07 17.38
C LYS A 180 -13.95 -0.64 16.74
N ASP A 181 -15.17 -0.20 17.06
CA ASP A 181 -16.41 -0.82 16.59
C ASP A 181 -16.72 -0.47 15.13
N PHE A 182 -16.06 0.55 14.56
CA PHE A 182 -16.19 0.86 13.13
C PHE A 182 -15.36 -0.08 12.24
N ASN A 183 -14.40 -0.83 12.79
CA ASN A 183 -13.53 -1.74 12.06
C ASN A 183 -12.82 -1.09 10.85
N LEU A 184 -12.43 0.18 10.98
CA LEU A 184 -11.72 0.92 9.92
C LEU A 184 -10.21 0.66 9.93
N ASP A 185 -9.60 0.64 11.11
CA ASP A 185 -8.16 0.39 11.29
C ASP A 185 -7.87 -1.01 11.88
N THR A 186 -8.93 -1.73 12.22
CA THR A 186 -8.88 -3.06 12.80
C THR A 186 -9.83 -4.01 12.09
N GLU A 187 -9.40 -5.24 11.93
CA GLU A 187 -10.22 -6.35 11.49
C GLU A 187 -11.38 -6.62 12.46
N PRO A 188 -12.44 -7.35 12.05
CA PRO A 188 -13.57 -7.71 12.91
C PRO A 188 -13.19 -8.49 14.19
N ASN A 189 -12.08 -9.24 14.14
CA ASN A 189 -11.54 -9.96 15.31
C ASN A 189 -10.68 -9.06 16.23
N GLY A 190 -10.54 -7.78 15.91
CA GLY A 190 -9.75 -6.80 16.65
C GLY A 190 -8.25 -6.75 16.33
N SER A 191 -7.74 -7.57 15.40
CA SER A 191 -6.36 -7.42 14.93
C SER A 191 -6.19 -6.18 14.07
N ILE A 192 -4.99 -5.59 14.04
CA ILE A 192 -4.72 -4.37 13.27
C ILE A 192 -4.72 -4.70 11.77
N TYR A 193 -5.42 -3.91 10.96
CA TYR A 193 -5.51 -4.11 9.51
C TYR A 193 -4.18 -3.79 8.79
N LYS A 194 -3.58 -2.64 9.09
CA LYS A 194 -2.26 -2.22 8.61
C LYS A 194 -1.34 -1.90 9.81
N PRO A 195 -0.56 -2.88 10.30
CA PRO A 195 0.22 -2.75 11.52
C PRO A 195 1.23 -1.60 11.51
N ASP A 196 1.76 -1.27 10.32
CA ASP A 196 2.77 -0.22 10.15
C ASP A 196 2.21 1.14 9.71
N SER A 197 0.93 1.40 9.99
CA SER A 197 0.35 2.72 9.72
C SER A 197 0.63 3.70 10.85
N LEU A 198 1.02 4.92 10.47
CA LEU A 198 1.00 6.09 11.33
C LEU A 198 -0.44 6.57 11.44
N PHE A 199 -1.00 6.54 12.65
CA PHE A 199 -2.31 7.10 12.96
C PHE A 199 -2.16 8.43 13.66
N MET A 200 -2.79 9.47 13.12
CA MET A 200 -2.75 10.80 13.70
C MET A 200 -4.12 11.45 13.68
N GLU A 201 -4.48 12.10 14.78
CA GLU A 201 -5.72 12.85 14.91
C GLU A 201 -5.46 14.32 15.17
N ALA A 202 -6.37 15.16 14.68
CA ALA A 202 -6.39 16.58 14.95
C ALA A 202 -7.82 17.13 14.93
N THR A 203 -8.04 18.27 15.58
CA THR A 203 -9.36 18.90 15.70
C THR A 203 -9.42 20.17 14.85
N LYS A 204 -10.49 20.31 14.05
CA LYS A 204 -10.82 21.58 13.41
C LYS A 204 -11.25 22.57 14.50
N PRO A 205 -10.68 23.79 14.58
CA PRO A 205 -11.09 24.80 15.55
C PRO A 205 -12.61 25.07 15.51
N THR A 206 -13.15 25.48 16.65
CA THR A 206 -14.57 25.83 16.82
C THR A 206 -14.93 27.21 16.28
N SER A 207 -13.94 28.09 16.12
CA SER A 207 -14.04 29.44 15.56
C SER A 207 -14.04 29.45 14.04
#